data_AF-A0AAE1DSY9-F1
#
_entry.id   AF-A0AAE1DSY9-F1
#
_cell.length_a   1.000
_cell.length_b   1.000
_cell.length_c   1.000
_cell.angle_alpha   90.00
_cell.angle_beta   90.00
_cell.angle_gamma   90.00
#
_symmetry.space_group_name_H-M   'P 1'
#
loop_
_entity.id
_entity.type
_entity.pdbx_description
1 polymer ?
#
loop_
_entity_poly.entity_id
_entity_poly.type
_entity_poly.pdbx_seq_one_letter_code
_entity_poly.pdbx_strand_id
1 'polypeptide(L)'
;MPYEEDLFHEFKGHKSLSTDQLPKWTQASKWERASRKAVSRNLCGFLNTGLGGTVYCGVLDDGNVIGLKMTQYQKDHVVKSLNDLMSRYSPPVPRHRYRIQFVPVLSSDMSEKDREELANVDTRDLVDAEERKTEHLLRTAHYCWCDKDAKVQYANMADDINHAADNNTNPLKRLPVLGILVTSYIIEISIQAWNPDAASNKGFGDFLNLHPIHADEDGKIYFRRQARLFQYSLQEIASLTRFEARSRRMTIIDRMQKEILALKKKVVQGKQVKDA
;
A
#
# COMPACT_ATOMS: atom_id res chain seq x y z
N MET A 1 -16.54 6.97 -2.56
CA MET A 1 -15.08 7.22 -2.56
C MET A 1 -14.85 8.68 -2.94
N PRO A 2 -14.06 9.49 -2.23
CA PRO A 2 -13.89 10.92 -2.55
C PRO A 2 -12.83 11.19 -3.63
N TYR A 3 -12.16 10.16 -4.14
CA TYR A 3 -11.12 10.27 -5.15
C TYR A 3 -11.55 9.54 -6.43
N GLU A 4 -10.96 9.93 -7.56
CA GLU A 4 -10.97 9.17 -8.81
C GLU A 4 -9.61 8.47 -9.01
N GLU A 5 -9.53 7.48 -9.89
CA GLU A 5 -8.24 6.90 -10.27
C GLU A 5 -7.41 7.94 -11.02
N ASP A 6 -6.24 8.27 -10.49
CA ASP A 6 -5.38 9.33 -11.02
C ASP A 6 -3.90 8.94 -10.96
N LEU A 7 -2.97 9.89 -10.84
CA LEU A 7 -1.54 9.59 -10.68
C LEU A 7 -1.22 8.98 -9.30
N PHE A 8 -2.02 9.25 -8.27
CA PHE A 8 -1.78 8.96 -6.85
C PHE A 8 -2.73 7.94 -6.24
N HIS A 9 -3.86 7.64 -6.88
CA HIS A 9 -4.91 6.76 -6.37
C HIS A 9 -5.23 5.66 -7.38
N GLU A 10 -5.28 4.41 -6.93
CA GLU A 10 -5.63 3.22 -7.74
C GLU A 10 -6.65 2.38 -6.99
N PHE A 11 -7.69 1.90 -7.68
CA PHE A 11 -8.74 1.06 -7.10
C PHE A 11 -8.57 -0.39 -7.54
N LYS A 12 -8.87 -1.31 -6.61
CA LYS A 12 -8.91 -2.74 -6.87
C LYS A 12 -10.06 -3.35 -6.10
N GLY A 13 -10.95 -4.09 -6.77
CA GLY A 13 -12.01 -4.86 -6.10
C GLY A 13 -11.51 -6.05 -5.28
N HIS A 14 -10.20 -6.23 -5.09
CA HIS A 14 -9.62 -7.43 -4.48
C HIS A 14 -8.32 -7.20 -3.69
N LYS A 15 -7.96 -8.17 -2.84
CA LYS A 15 -6.74 -8.18 -2.02
C LYS A 15 -5.55 -9.01 -2.53
N SER A 16 -5.59 -9.52 -3.77
CA SER A 16 -4.48 -10.29 -4.33
C SER A 16 -3.25 -9.40 -4.59
N LEU A 17 -2.22 -9.54 -3.75
CA LEU A 17 -1.08 -8.64 -3.74
C LEU A 17 -0.05 -8.96 -4.82
N SER A 18 0.30 -10.25 -4.99
CA SER A 18 1.32 -10.71 -5.94
C SER A 18 0.74 -11.63 -7.02
N THR A 19 1.50 -11.85 -8.09
CA THR A 19 1.14 -12.75 -9.19
C THR A 19 0.86 -14.18 -8.73
N ASP A 20 1.66 -14.71 -7.79
CA ASP A 20 1.50 -16.07 -7.25
C ASP A 20 0.20 -16.29 -6.45
N GLN A 21 -0.43 -15.19 -5.99
CA GLN A 21 -1.71 -15.24 -5.27
C GLN A 21 -2.92 -15.23 -6.19
N LEU A 22 -2.71 -15.03 -7.49
CA LEU A 22 -3.76 -15.06 -8.47
C LEU A 22 -3.99 -16.50 -8.94
N PRO A 23 -5.25 -16.98 -8.97
CA PRO A 23 -5.55 -18.26 -9.59
C PRO A 23 -5.08 -18.30 -11.03
N LYS A 24 -4.53 -19.44 -11.48
CA LYS A 24 -3.99 -19.59 -12.85
C LYS A 24 -4.96 -19.19 -13.95
N TRP A 25 -6.26 -19.42 -13.75
CA TRP A 25 -7.31 -19.07 -14.71
C TRP A 25 -7.55 -17.56 -14.86
N THR A 26 -7.05 -16.73 -13.92
CA THR A 26 -7.13 -15.26 -14.02
C THR A 26 -5.97 -14.64 -14.80
N GLN A 27 -4.94 -15.44 -15.11
CA GLN A 27 -3.77 -14.99 -15.85
C GLN A 27 -4.10 -14.87 -17.34
N ALA A 28 -3.45 -13.93 -18.03
CA ALA A 28 -3.71 -13.67 -19.43
C ALA A 28 -3.43 -14.93 -20.27
N SER A 29 -4.39 -15.34 -21.09
CA SER A 29 -4.17 -16.37 -22.11
C SER A 29 -3.66 -15.71 -23.40
N LYS A 30 -3.30 -16.52 -24.40
CA LYS A 30 -2.89 -16.01 -25.73
C LYS A 30 -3.96 -15.10 -26.37
N TRP A 31 -5.22 -15.24 -25.98
CA TRP A 31 -6.37 -14.61 -26.64
C TRP A 31 -7.19 -13.70 -25.73
N GLU A 32 -6.96 -13.73 -24.42
CA GLU A 32 -7.75 -12.97 -23.44
C GLU A 32 -6.85 -12.18 -22.50
N ARG A 33 -7.21 -10.92 -22.30
CA ARG A 33 -6.58 -10.08 -21.28
C ARG A 33 -6.94 -10.59 -19.91
N ALA A 34 -5.94 -10.62 -19.01
CA ALA A 34 -6.18 -10.92 -17.60
C ALA A 34 -7.26 -9.99 -17.04
N SER A 35 -8.37 -10.58 -16.58
CA SER A 35 -9.48 -9.88 -15.92
C SER A 35 -9.10 -9.37 -14.53
N ARG A 36 -8.03 -9.91 -13.94
CA ARG A 36 -7.53 -9.57 -12.61
C ARG A 36 -6.01 -9.46 -12.65
N LYS A 37 -5.47 -8.35 -12.14
CA LYS A 37 -4.03 -8.09 -12.08
C LYS A 37 -3.62 -7.87 -10.63
N ALA A 38 -2.44 -8.35 -10.27
CA ALA A 38 -1.90 -8.21 -8.93
C ALA A 38 -1.74 -6.73 -8.56
N VAL A 39 -1.85 -6.41 -7.26
CA VAL A 39 -1.62 -5.06 -6.75
C VAL A 39 -0.15 -4.64 -6.91
N SER A 40 0.78 -5.60 -6.91
CA SER A 40 2.23 -5.39 -6.97
C SER A 40 2.68 -4.41 -8.06
N ARG A 41 2.27 -4.63 -9.31
CA ARG A 41 2.61 -3.74 -10.44
C ARG A 41 2.25 -2.27 -10.20
N ASN A 42 1.15 -2.00 -9.49
CA ASN A 42 0.74 -0.63 -9.14
C ASN A 42 1.64 -0.04 -8.06
N LEU A 43 1.95 -0.82 -7.03
CA LEU A 43 2.93 -0.43 -6.00
C LEU A 43 4.30 -0.14 -6.61
N CYS A 44 4.76 -0.97 -7.55
CA CYS A 44 5.99 -0.75 -8.31
C CYS A 44 5.92 0.55 -9.12
N GLY A 45 4.81 0.78 -9.81
CA GLY A 45 4.54 2.02 -10.55
C GLY A 45 4.63 3.27 -9.67
N PHE A 46 3.98 3.24 -8.50
CA PHE A 46 4.03 4.34 -7.53
C PHE A 46 5.43 4.58 -6.98
N LEU A 47 6.12 3.51 -6.58
CA LEU A 47 7.49 3.60 -6.08
C LEU A 47 8.38 4.34 -7.06
N ASN A 48 8.40 3.89 -8.32
CA ASN A 48 9.31 4.38 -9.36
C ASN A 48 9.01 5.80 -9.84
N THR A 49 7.81 6.31 -9.61
CA THR A 49 7.54 7.74 -9.86
C THR A 49 8.26 8.66 -8.89
N GLY A 50 8.68 8.15 -7.72
CA GLY A 50 9.20 8.94 -6.61
C GLY A 50 8.15 9.79 -5.90
N LEU A 51 6.91 9.87 -6.40
CA LEU A 51 5.86 10.72 -5.84
C LEU A 51 4.99 9.99 -4.79
N GLY A 52 5.04 8.66 -4.77
CA GLY A 52 4.18 7.85 -3.91
C GLY A 52 2.76 7.71 -4.46
N GLY A 53 1.84 7.25 -3.61
CA GLY A 53 0.44 7.02 -3.94
C GLY A 53 -0.19 5.90 -3.12
N THR A 54 -1.49 5.66 -3.29
CA THR A 54 -2.27 4.70 -2.51
C THR A 54 -3.07 3.79 -3.43
N VAL A 55 -3.01 2.48 -3.16
CA VAL A 55 -3.94 1.49 -3.71
C VAL A 55 -5.04 1.22 -2.67
N TYR A 56 -6.29 1.27 -3.11
CA TYR A 56 -7.47 0.94 -2.30
C TYR A 56 -8.03 -0.40 -2.75
N CYS A 57 -7.88 -1.44 -1.91
CA CYS A 57 -8.49 -2.74 -2.15
C CYS A 57 -9.89 -2.80 -1.52
N GLY A 58 -10.88 -3.31 -2.25
CA GLY A 58 -12.30 -3.27 -1.86
C GLY A 58 -13.08 -2.10 -2.47
N VAL A 59 -12.52 -1.46 -3.50
CA VAL A 59 -13.17 -0.39 -4.28
C VAL A 59 -13.17 -0.82 -5.75
N LEU A 60 -14.32 -0.70 -6.41
CA LEU A 60 -14.47 -0.98 -7.84
C LEU A 60 -13.92 0.17 -8.69
N ASP A 61 -13.70 -0.08 -9.97
CA ASP A 61 -13.12 0.90 -10.91
C ASP A 61 -14.02 2.14 -11.09
N ASP A 62 -15.33 2.03 -10.81
CA ASP A 62 -16.30 3.13 -10.82
C ASP A 62 -16.33 3.94 -9.49
N GLY A 63 -15.47 3.60 -8.53
CA GLY A 63 -15.40 4.24 -7.21
C GLY A 63 -16.39 3.69 -6.19
N ASN A 64 -17.20 2.67 -6.54
CA ASN A 64 -18.11 2.04 -5.60
C ASN A 64 -17.34 1.24 -4.54
N VAL A 65 -17.66 1.50 -3.27
CA VAL A 65 -17.06 0.82 -2.13
C VAL A 65 -17.83 -0.46 -1.85
N ILE A 66 -17.20 -1.60 -2.15
CA ILE A 66 -17.75 -2.93 -1.81
C ILE A 66 -17.22 -3.43 -0.47
N GLY A 67 -16.00 -3.03 -0.12
CA GLY A 67 -15.25 -3.57 1.00
C GLY A 67 -14.86 -5.04 0.81
N LEU A 68 -14.04 -5.52 1.74
CA LEU A 68 -13.58 -6.89 1.81
C LEU A 68 -13.88 -7.42 3.20
N LYS A 69 -14.75 -8.44 3.29
CA LYS A 69 -15.01 -9.14 4.56
C LYS A 69 -13.73 -9.83 5.01
N MET A 70 -13.26 -9.47 6.20
CA MET A 70 -12.02 -10.02 6.75
C MET A 70 -12.08 -10.17 8.26
N THR A 71 -11.62 -11.32 8.75
CA THR A 71 -11.29 -11.52 10.16
C THR A 71 -9.95 -10.87 10.51
N GLN A 72 -9.64 -10.77 11.80
CA GLN A 72 -8.33 -10.26 12.25
C GLN A 72 -7.16 -11.11 11.72
N TYR A 73 -7.29 -12.44 11.69
CA TYR A 73 -6.26 -13.32 11.13
C TYR A 73 -6.04 -13.08 9.62
N GLN A 74 -7.10 -12.76 8.87
CA GLN A 74 -6.94 -12.39 7.46
C GLN A 74 -6.27 -11.02 7.29
N LYS A 75 -6.49 -10.05 8.18
CA LYS A 75 -5.74 -8.79 8.19
C LYS A 75 -4.26 -9.04 8.44
N ASP A 76 -3.93 -9.88 9.43
CA ASP A 76 -2.55 -10.27 9.73
C ASP A 76 -1.89 -10.99 8.54
N HIS A 77 -2.62 -11.87 7.85
CA HIS A 77 -2.19 -12.47 6.59
C HIS A 77 -1.82 -11.38 5.57
N VAL A 78 -2.70 -10.43 5.29
CA VAL A 78 -2.45 -9.36 4.30
C VAL A 78 -1.19 -8.56 4.67
N VAL A 79 -1.01 -8.23 5.94
CA VAL A 79 0.20 -7.52 6.42
C VAL A 79 1.47 -8.34 6.15
N LYS A 80 1.47 -9.64 6.52
CA LYS A 80 2.60 -10.55 6.28
C LYS A 80 2.88 -10.70 4.77
N SER A 81 1.83 -10.89 3.96
CA SER A 81 1.90 -10.96 2.49
C SER A 81 2.46 -9.68 1.86
N LEU A 82 2.10 -8.49 2.35
CA LEU A 82 2.64 -7.24 1.84
C LEU A 82 4.13 -7.09 2.18
N ASN A 83 4.53 -7.42 3.41
CA ASN A 83 5.95 -7.38 3.79
C ASN A 83 6.79 -8.36 2.95
N ASP A 84 6.27 -9.58 2.74
CA ASP A 84 6.87 -10.56 1.86
C ASP A 84 7.04 -10.01 0.43
N LEU A 85 5.97 -9.46 -0.16
CA LEU A 85 5.99 -8.87 -1.49
C LEU A 85 7.05 -7.76 -1.61
N MET A 86 7.04 -6.81 -0.68
CA MET A 86 7.94 -5.65 -0.72
C MET A 86 9.42 -6.05 -0.53
N SER A 87 9.68 -7.16 0.17
CA SER A 87 11.02 -7.72 0.31
C SER A 87 11.55 -8.40 -0.96
N ARG A 88 10.66 -8.79 -1.88
CA ARG A 88 11.00 -9.47 -3.15
C ARG A 88 11.22 -8.54 -4.32
N TYR A 89 10.90 -7.26 -4.17
CA TYR A 89 11.24 -6.27 -5.18
C TYR A 89 12.76 -6.17 -5.31
N SER A 90 13.21 -5.72 -6.46
CA SER A 90 14.65 -5.54 -6.72
C SER A 90 14.93 -4.07 -7.06
N PRO A 91 15.55 -3.29 -6.15
CA PRO A 91 15.95 -3.67 -4.79
C PRO A 91 14.74 -3.81 -3.84
N PRO A 92 14.88 -4.50 -2.70
CA PRO A 92 13.83 -4.62 -1.69
C PRO A 92 13.39 -3.25 -1.17
N VAL A 93 12.11 -3.10 -0.87
CA VAL A 93 11.54 -1.83 -0.42
C VAL A 93 11.58 -1.74 1.11
N PRO A 94 12.24 -0.70 1.68
CA PRO A 94 12.29 -0.52 3.13
C PRO A 94 10.92 -0.28 3.75
N ARG A 95 10.73 -0.74 5.00
CA ARG A 95 9.43 -0.64 5.71
C ARG A 95 8.89 0.78 5.84
N HIS A 96 9.75 1.78 5.99
CA HIS A 96 9.32 3.19 6.09
C HIS A 96 8.80 3.78 4.77
N ARG A 97 9.00 3.09 3.63
CA ARG A 97 8.52 3.54 2.32
C ARG A 97 7.07 3.16 2.04
N TYR A 98 6.44 2.37 2.91
CA TYR A 98 5.05 1.97 2.71
C TYR A 98 4.28 1.76 4.01
N ARG A 99 2.97 2.03 3.97
CA ARG A 99 2.04 1.83 5.08
C ARG A 99 0.84 1.01 4.58
N ILE A 100 0.27 0.22 5.49
CA ILE A 100 -0.99 -0.48 5.27
C ILE A 100 -1.98 -0.09 6.36
N GLN A 101 -3.23 0.16 5.98
CA GLN A 101 -4.34 0.45 6.88
C GLN A 101 -5.58 -0.35 6.48
N PHE A 102 -6.42 -0.65 7.47
CA PHE A 102 -7.70 -1.33 7.28
C PHE A 102 -8.80 -0.38 7.73
N VAL A 103 -9.55 0.18 6.78
CA VAL A 103 -10.60 1.16 7.05
C VAL A 103 -11.95 0.45 7.02
N PRO A 104 -12.72 0.42 8.12
CA PRO A 104 -14.01 -0.24 8.13
C PRO A 104 -14.99 0.45 7.18
N VAL A 105 -15.75 -0.35 6.42
CA VAL A 105 -16.84 0.11 5.56
C VAL A 105 -18.09 0.18 6.41
N LEU A 106 -18.59 1.40 6.61
CA LEU A 106 -19.77 1.69 7.40
C LEU A 106 -20.94 1.99 6.47
N SER A 107 -22.11 1.43 6.78
CA SER A 107 -23.30 1.64 5.97
C SER A 107 -23.99 2.96 6.34
N SER A 108 -24.65 3.58 5.36
CA SER A 108 -25.31 4.90 5.52
C SER A 108 -26.59 4.85 6.36
N ASP A 109 -27.19 3.69 6.50
CA ASP A 109 -28.40 3.42 7.29
C ASP A 109 -28.11 3.22 8.80
N MET A 110 -26.84 3.20 9.19
CA MET A 110 -26.43 3.05 10.59
C MET A 110 -26.53 4.37 11.36
N SER A 111 -26.87 4.30 12.66
CA SER A 111 -26.86 5.49 13.51
C SER A 111 -25.44 6.03 13.68
N GLU A 112 -25.30 7.35 13.93
CA GLU A 112 -23.98 7.97 14.13
C GLU A 112 -23.20 7.32 15.29
N LYS A 113 -23.91 6.94 16.36
CA LYS A 113 -23.33 6.26 17.51
C LYS A 113 -22.74 4.90 17.13
N ASP A 114 -23.48 4.09 16.38
CA ASP A 114 -23.00 2.76 15.96
C ASP A 114 -21.83 2.86 14.98
N ARG A 115 -21.83 3.91 14.14
CA ARG A 115 -20.72 4.21 13.23
C ARG A 115 -19.45 4.57 13.99
N GLU A 116 -19.56 5.40 15.03
CA GLU A 116 -18.44 5.78 15.88
C GLU A 116 -17.91 4.58 16.68
N GLU A 117 -18.80 3.76 17.24
CA GLU A 117 -18.42 2.54 17.95
C GLU A 117 -17.65 1.60 17.01
N LEU A 118 -18.21 1.25 15.85
CA LEU A 118 -17.57 0.35 14.89
C LEU A 118 -16.27 0.91 14.28
N ALA A 119 -16.16 2.23 14.10
CA ALA A 119 -14.95 2.86 13.61
C ALA A 119 -13.76 2.69 14.58
N ASN A 120 -14.06 2.57 15.88
CA ASN A 120 -13.06 2.54 16.95
C ASN A 120 -12.76 1.14 17.50
N VAL A 121 -13.46 0.09 17.04
CA VAL A 121 -13.19 -1.29 17.49
C VAL A 121 -11.82 -1.76 16.99
N ASP A 122 -10.92 -2.10 17.92
CA ASP A 122 -9.73 -2.89 17.60
C ASP A 122 -10.05 -4.38 17.66
N THR A 123 -10.15 -5.02 16.49
CA THR A 123 -10.42 -6.45 16.39
C THR A 123 -9.25 -7.34 16.86
N ARG A 124 -8.10 -6.75 17.21
CA ARG A 124 -6.94 -7.49 17.74
C ARG A 124 -7.16 -8.02 19.14
N ASP A 125 -7.95 -7.31 19.95
CA ASP A 125 -8.23 -7.67 21.34
C ASP A 125 -9.32 -8.74 21.45
N LEU A 126 -9.97 -9.05 20.33
CA LEU A 126 -11.09 -9.98 20.23
C LEU A 126 -10.67 -11.39 19.79
N VAL A 127 -9.38 -11.61 19.49
CA VAL A 127 -8.89 -12.89 18.96
C VAL A 127 -7.72 -13.43 19.79
N ASP A 128 -7.49 -14.74 19.70
CA ASP A 128 -6.42 -15.41 20.45
C ASP A 128 -5.03 -14.94 19.99
N ALA A 129 -4.25 -14.39 20.92
CA ALA A 129 -2.95 -13.81 20.63
C ALA A 129 -1.90 -14.85 20.19
N GLU A 130 -1.99 -16.10 20.65
CA GLU A 130 -1.10 -17.18 20.24
C GLU A 130 -1.48 -17.69 18.85
N GLU A 131 -2.78 -17.81 18.55
CA GLU A 131 -3.25 -18.23 17.23
C GLU A 131 -2.85 -17.22 16.14
N ARG A 132 -2.80 -15.90 16.45
CA ARG A 132 -2.24 -14.87 15.54
C ARG A 132 -0.78 -15.09 15.15
N LYS A 133 0.00 -15.80 15.99
CA LYS A 133 1.41 -16.12 15.69
C LYS A 133 1.54 -17.27 14.71
N THR A 134 0.48 -18.05 14.48
CA THR A 134 0.46 -19.13 13.50
C THR A 134 0.94 -18.64 12.14
N GLU A 135 1.78 -19.44 11.49
CA GLU A 135 2.35 -19.10 10.20
C GLU A 135 1.26 -19.12 9.13
N HIS A 136 1.22 -18.08 8.29
CA HIS A 136 0.29 -18.06 7.16
C HIS A 136 0.97 -18.62 5.92
N LEU A 137 0.20 -19.35 5.12
CA LEU A 137 0.63 -19.77 3.81
C LEU A 137 0.61 -18.57 2.86
N LEU A 138 1.80 -18.08 2.49
CA LEU A 138 1.99 -16.94 1.58
C LEU A 138 2.28 -17.43 0.15
N ARG A 139 2.31 -16.50 -0.81
CA ARG A 139 2.74 -16.73 -2.22
C ARG A 139 2.01 -17.90 -2.91
N THR A 140 0.72 -18.02 -2.64
CA THR A 140 -0.09 -19.08 -3.25
C THR A 140 -1.51 -18.60 -3.47
N ALA A 141 -2.17 -19.20 -4.46
CA ALA A 141 -3.62 -19.07 -4.67
C ALA A 141 -4.42 -20.04 -3.78
N HIS A 142 -3.76 -20.94 -3.04
CA HIS A 142 -4.42 -21.87 -2.13
C HIS A 142 -4.92 -21.18 -0.84
N TYR A 143 -5.94 -21.77 -0.23
CA TYR A 143 -6.48 -21.28 1.03
C TYR A 143 -5.48 -21.44 2.17
N CYS A 144 -5.30 -20.36 2.93
CA CYS A 144 -4.60 -20.38 4.20
C CYS A 144 -5.56 -20.86 5.31
N TRP A 145 -5.02 -21.28 6.46
CA TRP A 145 -5.84 -21.67 7.62
C TRP A 145 -6.79 -20.54 8.04
N CYS A 146 -6.37 -19.28 7.94
CA CYS A 146 -7.20 -18.12 8.28
C CYS A 146 -8.41 -17.95 7.34
N ASP A 147 -8.37 -18.51 6.12
CA ASP A 147 -9.53 -18.52 5.23
C ASP A 147 -10.53 -19.61 5.60
N LYS A 148 -10.05 -20.74 6.14
CA LYS A 148 -10.91 -21.81 6.65
C LYS A 148 -11.63 -21.34 7.92
N ASP A 149 -10.88 -20.74 8.84
CA ASP A 149 -11.42 -20.12 10.05
C ASP A 149 -12.47 -19.04 9.70
N ALA A 150 -12.14 -18.12 8.79
CA ALA A 150 -13.09 -17.10 8.34
C ALA A 150 -14.38 -17.70 7.77
N LYS A 151 -14.30 -18.80 6.99
CA LYS A 151 -15.51 -19.49 6.48
C LYS A 151 -16.39 -20.01 7.60
N VAL A 152 -15.81 -20.57 8.66
CA VAL A 152 -16.56 -21.06 9.83
C VAL A 152 -17.23 -19.88 10.55
N GLN A 153 -16.48 -18.79 10.77
CA GLN A 153 -17.04 -17.58 11.41
C GLN A 153 -18.18 -16.97 10.59
N TYR A 154 -18.06 -16.94 9.26
CA TYR A 154 -19.11 -16.43 8.38
C TYR A 154 -20.36 -17.32 8.35
N ALA A 155 -20.19 -18.64 8.44
CA ALA A 155 -21.31 -19.57 8.51
C ALA A 155 -22.10 -19.39 9.81
N ASN A 156 -21.40 -19.36 10.94
CA ASN A 156 -22.03 -19.17 12.27
C ASN A 156 -22.82 -17.85 12.35
N MET A 157 -22.29 -16.75 11.78
CA MET A 157 -23.02 -15.48 11.70
C MET A 157 -24.31 -15.55 10.87
N ALA A 158 -24.32 -16.32 9.78
CA ALA A 158 -25.50 -16.44 8.93
C ALA A 158 -26.64 -17.18 9.67
N ASP A 159 -26.29 -18.20 10.45
CA ASP A 159 -27.25 -18.95 11.27
C ASP A 159 -27.84 -18.08 12.39
N ASP A 160 -27.01 -17.27 13.05
CA ASP A 160 -27.44 -16.34 14.09
C ASP A 160 -28.42 -15.26 13.57
N ILE A 161 -28.20 -14.74 12.36
CA ILE A 161 -29.10 -13.76 11.71
C ILE A 161 -30.46 -14.38 11.40
N ASN A 162 -30.48 -15.63 10.92
CA ASN A 162 -31.72 -16.34 10.61
C ASN A 162 -32.57 -16.62 11.86
N HIS A 163 -31.96 -16.80 13.03
CA HIS A 163 -32.67 -16.92 14.32
C HIS A 163 -33.09 -15.57 14.95
N ALA A 164 -32.54 -14.44 14.49
CA ALA A 164 -32.91 -13.11 14.97
C ALA A 164 -34.15 -12.52 14.29
N ALA A 165 -34.52 -13.00 13.09
CA ALA A 165 -35.68 -12.53 12.34
C ALA A 165 -37.04 -12.79 13.04
N ASP A 166 -37.08 -13.68 14.02
CA ASP A 166 -38.28 -14.00 14.80
C ASP A 166 -38.51 -13.06 16.01
N ASN A 167 -37.56 -12.18 16.35
CA ASN A 167 -37.68 -11.29 17.51
C ASN A 167 -37.27 -9.85 17.17
N ASN A 168 -38.27 -8.97 17.05
CA ASN A 168 -38.21 -7.52 16.79
C ASN A 168 -37.26 -6.76 17.74
N THR A 169 -35.95 -6.92 17.57
CA THR A 169 -34.90 -6.32 18.39
C THR A 169 -33.75 -5.83 17.51
N ASN A 170 -33.20 -4.67 17.89
CA ASN A 170 -32.16 -3.95 17.17
C ASN A 170 -30.93 -4.85 16.88
N PRO A 171 -30.53 -5.07 15.61
CA PRO A 171 -29.46 -6.01 15.24
C PRO A 171 -28.10 -5.70 15.87
N LEU A 172 -27.85 -4.45 16.30
CA LEU A 172 -26.62 -4.05 17.00
C LEU A 172 -26.53 -4.54 18.46
N LYS A 173 -27.66 -4.91 19.08
CA LYS A 173 -27.68 -5.46 20.46
C LYS A 173 -27.35 -6.95 20.53
N ARG A 174 -27.26 -7.65 19.40
CA ARG A 174 -26.78 -9.03 19.31
C ARG A 174 -25.49 -9.08 18.51
N LEU A 175 -24.48 -8.34 18.97
CA LEU A 175 -23.11 -8.76 18.75
C LEU A 175 -23.00 -10.17 19.32
N PRO A 176 -22.65 -11.20 18.52
CA PRO A 176 -22.63 -12.57 19.00
C PRO A 176 -21.73 -12.63 20.24
N VAL A 177 -22.26 -13.23 21.29
CA VAL A 177 -21.60 -13.51 22.58
C VAL A 177 -20.39 -14.46 22.39
N LEU A 178 -20.09 -14.83 21.13
CA LEU A 178 -18.91 -15.55 20.64
C LEU A 178 -18.05 -14.68 19.70
N GLY A 179 -17.75 -13.44 20.09
CA GLY A 179 -16.36 -12.97 20.15
C GLY A 179 -15.62 -12.43 18.92
N ILE A 180 -16.13 -12.41 17.67
CA ILE A 180 -15.38 -11.77 16.56
C ILE A 180 -16.28 -10.95 15.62
N LEU A 181 -16.03 -9.64 15.56
CA LEU A 181 -16.68 -8.70 14.63
C LEU A 181 -16.12 -8.91 13.21
N VAL A 182 -16.87 -9.63 12.38
CA VAL A 182 -16.63 -9.64 10.93
C VAL A 182 -17.24 -8.39 10.34
N THR A 183 -16.38 -7.48 9.89
CA THR A 183 -16.79 -6.29 9.14
C THR A 183 -16.10 -6.24 7.79
N SER A 184 -16.68 -5.47 6.87
CA SER A 184 -16.06 -5.18 5.58
C SER A 184 -15.02 -4.08 5.75
N TYR A 185 -13.87 -4.21 5.10
CA TYR A 185 -12.81 -3.20 5.13
C TYR A 185 -12.36 -2.81 3.73
N ILE A 186 -11.95 -1.56 3.58
CA ILE A 186 -11.03 -1.14 2.52
C ILE A 186 -9.60 -1.36 3.05
N ILE A 187 -8.73 -1.94 2.22
CA ILE A 187 -7.30 -2.01 2.51
C ILE A 187 -6.64 -0.84 1.79
N GLU A 188 -6.02 0.06 2.54
CA GLU A 188 -5.23 1.15 1.98
C GLU A 188 -3.76 0.77 2.05
N ILE A 189 -3.10 0.70 0.89
CA ILE A 189 -1.66 0.47 0.79
C ILE A 189 -1.03 1.72 0.20
N SER A 190 -0.35 2.49 1.04
CA SER A 190 0.26 3.76 0.65
C SER A 190 1.76 3.64 0.50
N ILE A 191 2.29 4.06 -0.65
CA ILE A 191 3.71 4.29 -0.91
C ILE A 191 4.04 5.73 -0.57
N GLN A 192 5.09 5.91 0.22
CA GLN A 192 5.61 7.23 0.60
C GLN A 192 6.47 7.82 -0.52
N ALA A 193 6.30 9.11 -0.75
CA ALA A 193 7.13 9.89 -1.66
C ALA A 193 8.61 9.74 -1.30
N TRP A 194 9.46 9.70 -2.33
CA TRP A 194 10.90 9.65 -2.14
C TRP A 194 11.41 11.00 -1.64
N ASN A 195 12.03 10.98 -0.47
CA ASN A 195 12.73 12.14 0.08
C ASN A 195 14.24 11.86 0.08
N PRO A 196 15.02 12.46 -0.84
CA PRO A 196 16.47 12.27 -0.90
C PRO A 196 17.22 12.87 0.29
N ASP A 197 16.58 13.71 1.11
CA ASP A 197 17.22 14.34 2.27
C ASP A 197 16.83 13.64 3.59
N ALA A 198 15.98 12.60 3.54
CA ALA A 198 15.59 11.84 4.72
C ALA A 198 16.74 10.96 5.23
N ALA A 199 17.01 11.01 6.54
CA ALA A 199 18.09 10.24 7.17
C ALA A 199 17.94 8.72 7.01
N SER A 200 16.71 8.23 6.83
CA SER A 200 16.40 6.81 6.59
C SER A 200 16.68 6.38 5.14
N ASN A 201 16.87 7.32 4.22
CA ASN A 201 17.14 7.09 2.81
C ASN A 201 18.64 7.28 2.52
N LYS A 202 19.52 6.61 3.28
CA LYS A 202 20.93 6.52 2.93
C LYS A 202 21.06 5.62 1.69
N GLY A 203 21.26 6.24 0.53
CA GLY A 203 21.25 5.55 -0.76
C GLY A 203 22.56 4.86 -1.13
N PHE A 204 22.51 4.15 -2.26
CA PHE A 204 23.69 3.78 -3.04
C PHE A 204 24.22 5.04 -3.74
N GLY A 205 25.43 5.47 -3.37
CA GLY A 205 26.08 6.66 -3.93
C GLY A 205 25.84 7.91 -3.09
N ASP A 206 26.62 8.03 -2.00
CA ASP A 206 26.56 9.04 -0.94
C ASP A 206 26.51 10.51 -1.40
N PHE A 207 26.80 10.80 -2.67
CA PHE A 207 26.85 12.17 -3.19
C PHE A 207 25.55 12.64 -3.89
N LEU A 208 24.85 11.77 -4.63
CA LEU A 208 23.67 12.18 -5.43
C LEU A 208 22.34 11.76 -4.79
N ASN A 209 22.35 10.69 -3.98
CA ASN A 209 21.18 10.07 -3.37
C ASN A 209 19.96 9.97 -4.31
N LEU A 210 20.17 9.32 -5.46
CA LEU A 210 19.15 9.16 -6.49
C LEU A 210 18.02 8.26 -6.01
N HIS A 211 16.83 8.50 -6.56
CA HIS A 211 15.69 7.65 -6.32
C HIS A 211 15.95 6.21 -6.83
N PRO A 212 15.82 5.17 -5.98
CA PRO A 212 16.01 3.79 -6.44
C PRO A 212 14.87 3.38 -7.37
N ILE A 213 15.21 2.81 -8.53
CA ILE A 213 14.25 2.18 -9.43
C ILE A 213 14.09 0.72 -9.01
N HIS A 214 12.84 0.33 -8.80
CA HIS A 214 12.44 -1.01 -8.37
C HIS A 214 11.86 -1.81 -9.54
N ALA A 215 12.25 -3.07 -9.62
CA ALA A 215 11.53 -4.11 -10.32
C ALA A 215 10.58 -4.83 -9.35
N ASP A 216 9.42 -5.22 -9.84
CA ASP A 216 8.45 -6.03 -9.10
C ASP A 216 8.95 -7.47 -8.88
N GLU A 217 8.10 -8.31 -8.28
CA GLU A 217 8.44 -9.70 -7.98
C GLU A 217 8.73 -10.58 -9.21
N ASP A 218 8.27 -10.16 -10.40
CA ASP A 218 8.52 -10.83 -11.67
C ASP A 218 9.73 -10.23 -12.41
N GLY A 219 10.42 -9.25 -11.81
CA GLY A 219 11.53 -8.53 -12.44
C GLY A 219 11.10 -7.48 -13.47
N LYS A 220 9.83 -7.08 -13.49
CA LYS A 220 9.29 -6.06 -14.41
C LYS A 220 9.30 -4.69 -13.75
N ILE A 221 9.60 -3.67 -14.54
CA ILE A 221 9.74 -2.30 -14.05
C ILE A 221 8.58 -1.47 -14.58
N TYR A 222 7.76 -0.95 -13.67
CA TYR A 222 6.58 -0.17 -13.99
C TYR A 222 6.73 1.29 -13.55
N PHE A 223 6.17 2.20 -14.33
CA PHE A 223 5.99 3.61 -13.96
C PHE A 223 4.53 3.99 -14.15
N ARG A 224 3.98 4.79 -13.23
CA ARG A 224 2.63 5.33 -13.36
C ARG A 224 2.64 6.68 -14.09
N ARG A 225 1.77 6.83 -15.09
CA ARG A 225 1.56 8.06 -15.87
C ARG A 225 0.08 8.19 -16.23
N GLN A 226 -0.54 9.33 -15.91
CA GLN A 226 -1.95 9.63 -16.26
C GLN A 226 -2.90 8.46 -15.93
N ALA A 227 -2.90 7.99 -14.67
CA ALA A 227 -3.69 6.83 -14.21
C ALA A 227 -3.41 5.48 -14.90
N ARG A 228 -2.30 5.35 -15.65
CA ARG A 228 -1.93 4.09 -16.33
C ARG A 228 -0.53 3.65 -15.96
N LEU A 229 -0.34 2.33 -15.95
CA LEU A 229 0.97 1.71 -15.79
C LEU A 229 1.64 1.45 -17.13
N PHE A 230 2.87 1.94 -17.26
CA PHE A 230 3.76 1.66 -18.38
C PHE A 230 4.91 0.79 -17.92
N GLN A 231 5.20 -0.26 -18.67
CA GLN A 231 6.38 -1.10 -18.45
C GLN A 231 7.56 -0.49 -19.18
N TYR A 232 8.68 -0.33 -18.49
CA TYR A 232 9.90 0.26 -19.04
C TYR A 232 10.95 -0.82 -19.29
N SER A 233 11.70 -0.65 -20.37
CA SER A 233 12.91 -1.40 -20.68
C SER A 233 14.12 -0.87 -19.90
N LEU A 234 15.16 -1.71 -19.76
CA LEU A 234 16.42 -1.30 -19.12
C LEU A 234 17.07 -0.10 -19.83
N GLN A 235 16.92 0.03 -21.15
CA GLN A 235 17.48 1.14 -21.91
C GLN A 235 16.78 2.47 -21.60
N GLU A 236 15.45 2.45 -21.47
CA GLU A 236 14.67 3.63 -21.06
C GLU A 236 15.02 4.04 -19.63
N ILE A 237 15.18 3.07 -18.73
CA ILE A 237 15.57 3.32 -17.33
C ILE A 237 16.97 3.91 -17.24
N ALA A 238 17.93 3.36 -17.98
CA ALA A 238 19.29 3.90 -18.02
C ALA A 238 19.29 5.36 -18.52
N SER A 239 18.44 5.67 -19.51
CA SER A 239 18.30 7.03 -20.04
C SER A 239 17.66 7.97 -19.01
N LEU A 240 16.61 7.52 -18.33
CA LEU A 240 15.94 8.28 -17.26
C LEU A 240 16.90 8.55 -16.09
N THR A 241 17.64 7.53 -15.65
CA THR A 241 18.60 7.64 -14.54
C THR A 241 19.73 8.60 -14.88
N ARG A 242 20.26 8.58 -16.11
CA ARG A 242 21.27 9.55 -16.57
C ARG A 242 20.74 10.98 -16.55
N PHE A 243 19.48 11.17 -16.97
CA PHE A 243 18.83 12.47 -16.96
C PHE A 243 18.63 13.00 -15.53
N GLU A 244 18.15 12.15 -14.62
CA GLU A 244 17.98 12.49 -13.19
C GLU A 244 19.32 12.83 -12.53
N ALA A 245 20.35 11.99 -12.75
CA ALA A 245 21.69 12.21 -12.23
C ALA A 245 22.29 13.53 -12.70
N ARG A 246 22.12 13.88 -13.98
CA ARG A 246 22.57 15.17 -14.54
C ARG A 246 21.84 16.34 -13.90
N SER A 247 20.52 16.23 -13.76
CA SER A 247 19.67 17.28 -13.20
C SER A 247 20.03 17.55 -11.74
N ARG A 248 20.13 16.49 -10.91
CA ARG A 248 20.50 16.61 -9.50
C ARG A 248 21.90 17.18 -9.30
N ARG A 249 22.87 16.72 -10.11
CA ARG A 249 24.23 17.27 -10.11
C ARG A 249 24.22 18.77 -10.39
N MET A 250 23.44 19.23 -11.37
CA MET A 250 23.36 20.64 -11.71
C MET A 250 22.80 21.47 -10.55
N THR A 251 21.76 20.98 -9.87
CA THR A 251 21.20 21.64 -8.68
C THR A 251 22.21 21.74 -7.54
N ILE A 252 23.00 20.69 -7.30
CA ILE A 252 24.03 20.70 -6.26
C ILE A 252 25.14 21.70 -6.59
N ILE A 253 25.60 21.73 -7.84
CA ILE A 253 26.62 22.68 -8.30
C ILE A 253 26.15 24.12 -8.12
N ASP A 254 24.92 24.45 -8.53
CA ASP A 254 24.34 25.80 -8.37
C ASP A 254 24.28 26.21 -6.89
N ARG A 255 23.82 25.31 -6.01
CA ARG A 255 23.81 25.55 -4.56
C ARG A 255 25.21 25.83 -4.01
N MET A 256 26.20 25.00 -4.35
CA MET A 256 27.58 25.17 -3.89
C MET A 256 28.20 26.48 -4.40
N GLN A 257 27.93 26.86 -5.65
CA GLN A 257 28.40 28.14 -6.21
C GLN A 257 27.82 29.33 -5.44
N LYS A 258 26.52 29.30 -5.10
CA LYS A 258 25.87 30.33 -4.29
C LYS A 258 26.48 30.44 -2.88
N GLU A 259 26.76 29.30 -2.24
CA GLU A 259 27.42 29.26 -0.93
C GLU A 259 28.84 29.83 -0.97
N ILE A 260 29.64 29.45 -1.98
CA ILE A 260 31.00 30.00 -2.18
C ILE A 260 30.95 31.51 -2.36
N LEU A 261 30.02 32.04 -3.16
CA LEU A 261 29.85 33.48 -3.35
C LEU A 261 29.46 34.19 -2.04
N ALA A 262 28.56 33.61 -1.25
CA ALA A 262 28.17 34.15 0.04
C ALA A 262 29.33 34.18 1.04
N LEU A 263 30.12 33.10 1.11
CA LEU A 263 31.30 33.02 1.97
C LEU A 263 32.39 34.02 1.54
N LYS A 264 32.64 34.16 0.23
CA LYS A 264 33.58 35.17 -0.29
C LYS A 264 33.19 36.58 0.13
N LYS A 265 31.89 36.94 0.05
CA LYS A 265 31.40 38.25 0.50
C LYS A 265 31.65 38.48 2.00
N LYS A 266 31.40 37.47 2.84
CA LYS A 266 31.66 37.54 4.29
C LYS A 266 33.15 37.74 4.60
N VAL A 267 34.05 37.07 3.88
CA VAL A 267 35.50 37.23 4.08
C VAL A 267 35.98 38.63 3.71
N VAL A 268 35.47 39.22 2.63
CA VAL A 268 35.81 40.59 2.22
C VAL A 268 35.33 41.60 3.27
N GLN A 269 34.09 41.47 3.75
CA GLN A 269 33.55 42.34 4.80
C GLN A 269 34.31 42.20 6.12
N GLY A 270 34.68 40.97 6.51
CA GLY A 270 35.43 40.72 7.73
C GLY A 270 36.88 41.25 7.72
N LYS A 271 37.49 41.42 6.54
CA LYS A 271 38.81 42.08 6.41
C LYS A 271 38.70 43.59 6.58
N GLN A 272 37.69 44.22 5.98
CA GLN A 272 37.46 45.67 6.10
C GLN A 272 37.20 46.13 7.54
N VAL A 273 36.65 45.26 8.40
CA VAL A 273 36.41 45.56 9.82
C VAL A 273 37.66 45.40 10.70
N LYS A 274 38.69 44.66 10.24
CA LYS A 274 39.94 44.49 11.00
C LYS A 274 41.01 45.53 10.67
N ASP A 275 40.88 46.19 9.52
CA ASP A 275 41.79 47.24 9.04
C ASP A 275 41.31 48.67 9.40
N ALA A 276 40.23 48.78 10.19
CA ALA A 276 39.66 50.03 10.71
C ALA A 276 39.74 50.06 12.24
#